data_AF-A0A819NRZ8-F1
#
_entry.id   AF-A0A819NRZ8-F1
#
_cell.length_a   1.000
_cell.length_b   1.000
_cell.length_c   1.000
_cell.angle_alpha   90.00
_cell.angle_beta   90.00
_cell.angle_gamma   90.00
#
_symmetry.space_group_name_H-M   'P 1'
#
loop_
_entity.id
_entity.type
_entity.pdbx_description
1 polymer ?
#
loop_
_entity_poly.entity_id
_entity_poly.type
_entity_poly.pdbx_seq_one_letter_code
_entity_poly.pdbx_strand_id
1 'polypeptide(L)'
;MVLVLLLILIIVILLLTHLIRHYWSVLPIVAGLAAKYTCSSVFIAGRTVEQQRTVDIGSASYLKFVTMTVDNNDLSASASLFGFVSRKAIYRPGLGATLISGFTEKQIRSQKFNLPSPPNVDQDNIPWPMGDKIVDDSVPSNVNQTALENAINSLFIEKNPKLPIRTHAVVVVYDGKIIGEKYASGFSRKSKLL
;
A
#
# COMPACT_ATOMS: atom_id res chain seq x y z
N MET A 1 -6.97 -34.06 -43.74
CA MET A 1 -7.49 -32.79 -43.20
C MET A 1 -8.02 -32.92 -41.77
N VAL A 2 -8.97 -33.83 -41.49
CA VAL A 2 -9.55 -34.03 -40.14
C VAL A 2 -8.50 -34.40 -39.07
N LEU A 3 -7.59 -35.33 -39.35
CA LEU A 3 -6.54 -35.74 -38.40
C LEU A 3 -5.61 -34.58 -37.99
N VAL A 4 -5.24 -33.72 -38.96
CA VAL A 4 -4.38 -32.56 -38.72
C VAL A 4 -5.10 -31.54 -37.84
N LEU A 5 -6.40 -31.30 -38.09
CA LEU A 5 -7.22 -30.41 -37.24
C LEU A 5 -7.34 -30.94 -35.81
N LEU A 6 -7.50 -32.25 -35.62
CA LEU A 6 -7.54 -32.88 -34.30
C LEU A 6 -6.20 -32.74 -33.54
N LEU A 7 -5.07 -32.93 -34.23
CA LEU A 7 -3.75 -32.76 -33.62
C LEU A 7 -3.49 -31.31 -33.19
N ILE A 8 -3.86 -30.34 -34.03
CA ILE A 8 -3.76 -28.92 -33.67
C ILE A 8 -4.63 -28.61 -32.44
N LEU A 9 -5.86 -29.11 -32.41
CA LEU A 9 -6.76 -28.93 -31.27
C LEU A 9 -6.16 -29.49 -29.97
N ILE A 10 -5.56 -30.69 -30.02
CA ILE A 10 -4.90 -31.30 -28.86
C ILE A 10 -3.72 -30.44 -28.38
N ILE A 11 -2.88 -29.96 -29.29
CA ILE A 11 -1.75 -29.09 -28.95
C ILE A 11 -2.26 -27.80 -28.30
N VAL A 12 -3.30 -27.18 -28.85
CA VAL A 12 -3.91 -25.96 -28.28
C VAL A 12 -4.45 -26.24 -26.88
N ILE A 13 -5.15 -27.36 -26.65
CA ILE A 13 -5.67 -27.73 -25.33
C ILE A 13 -4.53 -27.94 -24.33
N LEU A 14 -3.46 -28.65 -24.72
CA LEU A 14 -2.30 -28.87 -23.86
C LEU A 14 -1.60 -27.55 -23.50
N LEU A 15 -1.41 -26.66 -24.47
CA LEU A 15 -0.84 -25.33 -24.25
C LEU A 15 -1.71 -24.49 -23.31
N LEU A 16 -3.02 -24.44 -23.55
CA LEU A 16 -3.96 -23.70 -22.69
C LEU A 16 -3.96 -24.25 -21.27
N THR A 17 -3.99 -25.57 -21.10
CA THR A 17 -3.96 -26.22 -19.78
C THR A 17 -2.67 -25.88 -19.03
N HIS A 18 -1.53 -25.92 -19.71
CA HIS A 18 -0.24 -25.54 -19.14
C HIS A 18 -0.22 -24.08 -18.70
N LEU A 19 -0.67 -23.16 -19.56
CA LEU A 19 -0.74 -21.72 -19.26
C LEU A 19 -1.68 -21.44 -18.08
N ILE A 20 -2.89 -22.01 -18.09
CA ILE A 20 -3.85 -21.86 -16.99
C ILE A 20 -3.21 -22.33 -15.68
N ARG A 21 -2.59 -23.51 -15.67
CA ARG A 21 -1.96 -24.05 -14.46
C ARG A 21 -0.82 -23.16 -13.96
N HIS A 22 -0.02 -22.61 -14.87
CA HIS A 22 1.07 -21.69 -14.53
C HIS A 22 0.52 -20.41 -13.88
N TYR A 23 -0.44 -19.75 -14.53
CA TYR A 23 -0.98 -18.47 -14.07
C TYR A 23 -1.98 -18.59 -12.90
N TRP A 24 -2.54 -19.77 -12.63
CA TRP A 24 -3.48 -19.98 -11.52
C TRP A 24 -2.86 -19.62 -10.16
N SER A 25 -1.56 -19.83 -10.01
CA SER A 25 -0.81 -19.48 -8.79
C SER A 25 -0.72 -17.97 -8.52
N VAL A 26 -0.90 -17.14 -9.55
CA VAL A 26 -0.80 -15.66 -9.45
C VAL A 26 -2.08 -15.06 -8.86
N LEU A 27 -3.25 -15.64 -9.16
CA LEU A 27 -4.55 -15.15 -8.67
C LEU A 27 -4.61 -14.98 -7.14
N PRO A 28 -4.21 -15.97 -6.31
CA PRO A 28 -4.22 -15.81 -4.86
C PRO A 28 -3.18 -14.82 -4.33
N ILE A 29 -2.08 -14.60 -5.05
CA ILE A 29 -1.07 -13.59 -4.69
C ILE A 29 -1.67 -12.20 -4.88
N VAL A 30 -2.31 -11.97 -6.03
CA VAL A 30 -2.99 -10.70 -6.34
C VAL A 30 -4.10 -10.40 -5.33
N ALA A 31 -4.97 -11.38 -5.04
CA ALA A 31 -6.01 -11.22 -4.03
C ALA A 31 -5.41 -10.98 -2.63
N GLY A 32 -4.34 -11.70 -2.26
CA GLY A 32 -3.69 -11.55 -0.96
C GLY A 32 -3.04 -10.17 -0.78
N LEU A 33 -2.35 -9.69 -1.81
CA LEU A 33 -1.75 -8.36 -1.84
C LEU A 33 -2.82 -7.29 -1.64
N ALA A 34 -3.90 -7.36 -2.43
CA ALA A 34 -5.01 -6.42 -2.32
C ALA A 34 -5.66 -6.45 -0.93
N ALA A 35 -6.02 -7.63 -0.40
CA ALA A 35 -6.61 -7.74 0.93
C ALA A 35 -5.71 -7.15 2.02
N LYS A 36 -4.41 -7.46 2.00
CA LYS A 36 -3.45 -6.93 2.97
C LYS A 36 -3.29 -5.42 2.86
N TYR A 37 -3.17 -4.89 1.64
CA TYR A 37 -2.99 -3.46 1.39
C TYR A 37 -4.23 -2.68 1.79
N THR A 38 -5.43 -3.14 1.42
CA THR A 38 -6.69 -2.53 1.86
C THR A 38 -6.79 -2.53 3.38
N CYS A 39 -6.52 -3.66 4.04
CA CYS A 39 -6.54 -3.74 5.51
C CYS A 39 -5.55 -2.76 6.15
N SER A 40 -4.33 -2.66 5.62
CA SER A 40 -3.33 -1.70 6.11
C SER A 40 -3.78 -0.25 5.90
N SER A 41 -4.25 0.05 4.69
CA SER A 41 -4.68 1.39 4.31
C SER A 41 -5.83 1.90 5.15
N VAL A 42 -6.81 1.05 5.42
CA VAL A 42 -8.02 1.45 6.15
C VAL A 42 -7.77 1.47 7.65
N PHE A 43 -7.32 0.36 8.24
CA PHE A 43 -7.24 0.25 9.70
C PHE A 43 -5.97 0.84 10.31
N ILE A 44 -4.89 1.00 9.52
CA ILE A 44 -3.65 1.65 9.99
C ILE A 44 -3.63 3.10 9.53
N ALA A 45 -3.74 3.34 8.22
CA ALA A 45 -3.58 4.69 7.66
C ALA A 45 -4.85 5.55 7.65
N GLY A 46 -6.02 4.99 8.00
CA GLY A 46 -7.28 5.74 8.03
C GLY A 46 -7.76 6.22 6.66
N ARG A 47 -7.24 5.62 5.57
CA ARG A 47 -7.63 5.95 4.19
C ARG A 47 -8.84 5.13 3.75
N THR A 48 -9.58 5.60 2.75
CA THR A 48 -10.67 4.83 2.13
C THR A 48 -10.15 3.78 1.15
N VAL A 49 -11.00 2.82 0.79
CA VAL A 49 -10.68 1.80 -0.23
C VAL A 49 -10.46 2.47 -1.60
N GLU A 50 -11.17 3.55 -1.89
CA GLU A 50 -11.06 4.31 -3.13
C GLU A 50 -9.72 5.05 -3.22
N GLN A 51 -9.29 5.71 -2.13
CA GLN A 51 -7.97 6.35 -2.05
C GLN A 51 -6.86 5.31 -2.25
N GLN A 52 -6.99 4.15 -1.61
CA GLN A 52 -6.06 3.04 -1.77
C GLN A 52 -6.05 2.51 -3.21
N ARG A 53 -7.22 2.40 -3.86
CA ARG A 53 -7.35 1.96 -5.24
C ARG A 53 -6.69 2.93 -6.22
N THR A 54 -6.83 4.24 -6.05
CA THR A 54 -6.25 5.21 -6.99
C THR A 54 -4.73 5.31 -6.85
N VAL A 55 -4.26 5.35 -5.60
CA VAL A 55 -2.86 5.62 -5.27
C VAL A 55 -1.99 4.35 -5.35
N ASP A 56 -2.40 3.28 -4.67
CA ASP A 56 -1.53 2.11 -4.44
C ASP A 56 -1.73 1.00 -5.48
N ILE A 57 -2.97 0.84 -5.96
CA ILE A 57 -3.37 -0.32 -6.78
C ILE A 57 -3.62 0.05 -8.26
N GLY A 58 -4.08 1.27 -8.53
CA GLY A 58 -4.73 1.64 -9.79
C GLY A 58 -3.82 1.71 -11.02
N SER A 59 -2.50 1.68 -10.84
CA SER A 59 -1.51 1.63 -11.94
C SER A 59 -1.36 0.23 -12.54
N ALA A 60 -1.62 -0.83 -11.76
CA ALA A 60 -1.53 -2.20 -12.24
C ALA A 60 -2.85 -2.62 -12.92
N SER A 61 -2.85 -2.70 -14.26
CA SER A 61 -4.03 -3.00 -15.09
C SER A 61 -4.85 -4.22 -14.61
N TYR A 62 -4.16 -5.24 -14.07
CA TYR A 62 -4.79 -6.49 -13.60
C TYR A 62 -5.52 -6.34 -12.25
N LEU A 63 -5.21 -5.33 -11.43
CA LEU A 63 -5.87 -5.13 -10.14
C LEU A 63 -7.23 -4.41 -10.24
N LYS A 64 -7.56 -3.86 -11.41
CA LYS A 64 -8.88 -3.25 -11.67
C LYS A 64 -10.02 -4.25 -11.47
N PHE A 65 -9.75 -5.53 -11.71
CA PHE A 65 -10.72 -6.63 -11.59
C PHE A 65 -10.84 -7.20 -10.17
N VAL A 66 -10.10 -6.64 -9.21
CA VAL A 66 -10.18 -7.06 -7.82
C VAL A 66 -11.30 -6.29 -7.12
N THR A 67 -12.25 -7.03 -6.57
CA THR A 67 -13.26 -6.50 -5.65
C THR A 67 -12.68 -6.52 -4.25
N MET A 68 -12.69 -5.38 -3.55
CA MET A 68 -12.17 -5.24 -2.21
C MET A 68 -13.33 -4.87 -1.28
N THR A 69 -13.42 -5.54 -0.14
CA THR A 69 -14.46 -5.30 0.87
C THR A 69 -13.80 -5.12 2.23
N VAL A 70 -14.38 -4.25 3.05
CA VAL A 70 -13.94 -3.97 4.41
C VAL A 70 -15.06 -4.30 5.37
N ASP A 71 -14.74 -5.03 6.43
CA ASP A 71 -15.63 -5.28 7.55
C ASP A 71 -15.08 -4.57 8.79
N ASN A 72 -15.76 -3.51 9.21
CA ASN A 72 -15.37 -2.72 10.38
C ASN A 72 -15.65 -3.43 11.70
N ASN A 73 -16.58 -4.39 11.75
CA ASN A 73 -16.89 -5.13 12.97
C ASN A 73 -15.85 -6.22 13.21
N ASP A 74 -15.45 -6.93 12.15
CA ASP A 74 -14.41 -7.96 12.21
C ASP A 74 -12.98 -7.39 12.14
N LEU A 75 -12.87 -6.07 11.87
CA LEU A 75 -11.63 -5.35 11.60
C LEU A 75 -10.81 -6.05 10.51
N SER A 76 -11.42 -6.32 9.37
CA SER A 76 -10.78 -7.08 8.30
C SER A 76 -11.06 -6.51 6.91
N ALA A 77 -10.22 -6.87 5.96
CA ALA A 77 -10.46 -6.61 4.55
C ALA A 77 -10.31 -7.90 3.74
N SER A 78 -11.20 -8.09 2.78
CA SER A 78 -11.14 -9.20 1.83
C SER A 78 -10.99 -8.68 0.42
N ALA A 79 -10.32 -9.45 -0.42
CA ALA A 79 -10.19 -9.15 -1.84
C ALA A 79 -10.44 -10.41 -2.67
N SER A 80 -11.22 -10.26 -3.74
CA SER A 80 -11.61 -11.34 -4.61
C SER A 80 -11.36 -10.98 -6.07
N LEU A 81 -10.78 -11.91 -6.82
CA LEU A 81 -10.53 -11.78 -8.24
C LEU A 81 -11.54 -12.63 -9.01
N PHE A 82 -12.44 -11.97 -9.75
CA PHE A 82 -13.52 -12.60 -10.53
C PHE A 82 -14.41 -13.59 -9.75
N GLY A 83 -14.46 -13.50 -8.41
CA GLY A 83 -15.23 -14.43 -7.57
C GLY A 83 -14.60 -15.82 -7.38
N PHE A 84 -13.54 -16.17 -8.11
CA PHE A 84 -12.92 -17.51 -8.06
C PHE A 84 -11.93 -17.65 -6.90
N VAL A 85 -11.17 -16.59 -6.61
CA VAL A 85 -10.11 -16.62 -5.61
C VAL A 85 -10.26 -15.44 -4.67
N SER A 86 -10.50 -15.75 -3.39
CA SER A 86 -10.61 -14.76 -2.31
C SER A 86 -9.48 -14.92 -1.29
N ARG A 87 -9.04 -13.79 -0.76
CA ARG A 87 -8.09 -13.71 0.37
C ARG A 87 -8.59 -12.67 1.35
N LYS A 88 -8.24 -12.87 2.63
CA LYS A 88 -8.64 -12.02 3.74
C LYS A 88 -7.43 -11.64 4.59
N ALA A 89 -7.37 -10.39 5.00
CA ALA A 89 -6.43 -9.89 5.99
C ALA A 89 -7.20 -9.30 7.16
N ILE A 90 -6.68 -9.50 8.37
CA ILE A 90 -7.28 -9.01 9.61
C ILE A 90 -6.36 -7.97 10.23
N TYR A 91 -6.94 -6.89 10.72
CA TYR A 91 -6.24 -5.91 11.54
C TYR A 91 -6.14 -6.42 12.96
N ARG A 92 -4.94 -6.35 13.50
CA ARG A 92 -4.59 -6.80 14.85
C ARG A 92 -4.02 -5.60 15.57
N PRO A 93 -4.73 -5.04 16.57
CA PRO A 93 -4.27 -3.85 17.29
C PRO A 93 -2.82 -4.01 17.77
N GLY A 94 -1.97 -3.04 17.43
CA GLY A 94 -0.53 -3.03 17.74
C GLY A 94 0.36 -3.96 16.90
N LEU A 95 -0.21 -4.86 16.10
CA LEU A 95 0.52 -5.74 15.17
C LEU A 95 0.27 -5.37 13.69
N GLY A 96 -0.72 -4.52 13.41
CA GLY A 96 -1.07 -4.10 12.06
C GLY A 96 -1.92 -5.13 11.31
N ALA A 97 -1.89 -5.07 9.98
CA ALA A 97 -2.66 -5.93 9.10
C ALA A 97 -1.92 -7.25 8.83
N THR A 98 -2.56 -8.37 9.16
CA THR A 98 -2.04 -9.73 8.94
C THR A 98 -2.86 -10.45 7.87
N LEU A 99 -2.22 -10.89 6.79
CA LEU A 99 -2.84 -11.75 5.79
C LEU A 99 -3.07 -13.15 6.38
N ILE A 100 -4.27 -13.71 6.20
CA ILE A 100 -4.55 -15.09 6.60
C ILE A 100 -3.89 -16.03 5.58
N SER A 101 -2.77 -16.63 5.98
CA SER A 101 -1.99 -17.55 5.16
C SER A 101 -1.27 -18.56 6.04
N GLY A 102 -1.24 -19.84 5.64
CA GLY A 102 -0.59 -20.94 6.38
C GLY A 102 -1.27 -21.36 7.69
N PHE A 103 -2.06 -20.49 8.30
CA PHE A 103 -2.82 -20.73 9.53
C PHE A 103 -4.27 -20.34 9.34
N THR A 104 -5.16 -20.96 10.13
CA THR A 104 -6.55 -20.54 10.23
C THR A 104 -6.64 -19.17 10.91
N GLU A 105 -7.68 -18.41 10.60
CA GLU A 105 -7.94 -17.11 11.24
C GLU A 105 -8.00 -17.23 12.77
N LYS A 106 -8.64 -18.30 13.28
CA LYS A 106 -8.71 -18.60 14.72
C LYS A 106 -7.32 -18.75 15.34
N GLN A 107 -6.42 -19.49 14.70
CA GLN A 107 -5.04 -19.64 15.16
C GLN A 107 -4.34 -18.29 15.20
N ILE A 108 -4.42 -17.49 14.13
CA ILE A 108 -3.78 -16.16 14.07
C ILE A 108 -4.33 -15.23 15.17
N ARG A 109 -5.66 -15.16 15.34
CA ARG A 109 -6.30 -14.32 16.36
C ARG A 109 -5.97 -14.78 17.78
N SER A 110 -5.70 -16.07 17.99
CA SER A 110 -5.33 -16.62 19.31
C SER A 110 -3.87 -16.37 19.72
N GLN A 111 -3.00 -15.97 18.78
CA GLN A 111 -1.60 -15.69 19.08
C GLN A 111 -1.49 -14.47 20.00
N LYS A 112 -0.73 -14.62 21.09
CA LYS A 112 -0.47 -13.57 22.07
C LYS A 112 0.93 -13.00 21.86
N PHE A 113 1.02 -11.67 21.95
CA PHE A 113 2.27 -10.93 21.86
C PHE A 113 2.39 -10.01 23.07
N ASN A 114 3.58 -9.93 23.64
CA ASN A 114 3.88 -8.92 24.65
C ASN A 114 4.26 -7.63 23.93
N LEU A 115 3.27 -6.76 23.71
CA LEU A 115 3.48 -5.49 23.04
C LEU A 115 3.99 -4.45 24.04
N PRO A 116 4.97 -3.61 23.66
CA PRO A 116 5.35 -2.48 24.51
C PRO A 116 4.15 -1.54 24.66
N SER A 117 4.02 -0.93 25.84
CA SER A 117 3.05 0.15 26.04
C SER A 117 3.35 1.30 25.07
N PRO A 118 2.32 1.95 24.48
CA PRO A 118 2.53 3.17 23.73
C PRO A 118 3.30 4.20 24.56
N PRO A 119 4.09 5.10 23.93
CA PRO A 119 4.72 6.19 24.65
C PRO A 119 3.69 6.99 25.45
N ASN A 120 3.98 7.27 26.73
CA ASN A 120 3.12 8.09 27.57
C ASN A 120 3.15 9.58 27.23
N VAL A 121 4.01 9.98 26.29
CA VAL A 121 4.19 11.38 25.89
C VAL A 121 3.61 11.59 24.51
N ASP A 122 2.81 12.64 24.39
CA ASP A 122 2.31 13.11 23.11
C ASP A 122 3.46 13.69 22.27
N GLN A 123 3.84 12.95 21.23
CA GLN A 123 4.92 13.31 20.33
C GLN A 123 4.64 14.64 19.62
N ASP A 124 3.38 15.06 19.49
CA ASP A 124 2.99 16.32 18.85
C ASP A 124 3.45 17.55 19.63
N ASN A 125 3.78 17.37 20.91
CA ASN A 125 4.26 18.44 21.78
C ASN A 125 5.78 18.44 21.99
N ILE A 126 6.47 17.37 21.57
CA ILE A 126 7.93 17.25 21.71
C ILE A 126 8.60 17.87 20.46
N PRO A 127 9.55 18.80 20.63
CA PRO A 127 10.32 19.37 19.52
C PRO A 127 11.00 18.30 18.64
N TRP A 128 10.95 18.50 17.33
CA TRP A 128 11.79 17.77 16.39
C TRP A 128 13.28 17.91 16.77
N PRO A 129 14.10 16.85 16.67
CA PRO A 129 13.81 15.54 16.08
C PRO A 129 13.27 14.48 17.05
N MET A 130 13.07 14.84 18.33
CA MET A 130 12.61 13.86 19.33
C MET A 130 11.10 13.64 19.29
N GLY A 131 10.35 14.54 18.66
CA GLY A 131 8.94 14.37 18.32
C GLY A 131 8.53 15.20 17.10
N ASP A 132 7.24 15.50 17.00
CA ASP A 132 6.61 16.05 15.81
C ASP A 132 6.38 17.57 15.90
N LYS A 133 6.80 18.25 16.95
CA LYS A 133 6.62 19.71 17.05
C LYS A 133 7.72 20.43 16.27
N ILE A 134 7.35 21.10 15.19
CA ILE A 134 8.25 22.04 14.49
C ILE A 134 8.24 23.35 15.26
N VAL A 135 9.39 23.73 15.81
CA VAL A 135 9.56 24.97 16.61
C VAL A 135 10.02 26.14 15.74
N ASP A 136 10.75 25.83 14.66
CA ASP A 136 11.31 26.79 13.71
C ASP A 136 11.28 26.13 12.32
N ASP A 137 10.53 26.72 11.40
CA ASP A 137 10.39 26.31 10.00
C ASP A 137 11.16 27.22 9.04
N SER A 138 11.97 28.15 9.57
CA SER A 138 12.77 29.04 8.75
C SER A 138 13.88 28.29 8.02
N VAL A 139 14.04 28.62 6.73
CA VAL A 139 15.13 28.10 5.91
C VAL A 139 16.42 28.82 6.29
N PRO A 140 17.52 28.11 6.62
CA PRO A 140 18.80 28.72 6.95
C PRO A 140 19.31 29.65 5.84
N SER A 141 19.95 30.77 6.21
CA SER A 141 20.37 31.81 5.25
C SER A 141 21.41 31.35 4.23
N ASN A 142 22.12 30.25 4.51
CA ASN A 142 23.06 29.62 3.60
C ASN A 142 22.39 28.66 2.60
N VAL A 143 21.07 28.48 2.67
CA VAL A 143 20.28 27.66 1.74
C VAL A 143 19.52 28.59 0.79
N ASN A 144 19.64 28.34 -0.52
CA ASN A 144 18.83 29.03 -1.51
C ASN A 144 17.39 28.48 -1.49
N GLN A 145 16.49 29.20 -0.83
CA GLN A 145 15.09 28.80 -0.65
C GLN A 145 14.38 28.55 -1.99
N THR A 146 14.55 29.42 -2.99
CA THR A 146 13.90 29.25 -4.30
C THR A 146 14.39 27.98 -5.02
N ALA A 147 15.69 27.69 -4.96
CA ALA A 147 16.23 26.47 -5.54
C ALA A 147 15.70 25.21 -4.84
N LEU A 148 15.59 25.25 -3.51
CA LEU A 148 15.02 24.17 -2.70
C LEU A 148 13.55 23.91 -3.05
N GLU A 149 12.73 24.96 -3.06
CA GLU A 149 11.31 24.85 -3.40
C GLU A 149 11.10 24.30 -4.81
N ASN A 150 11.90 24.77 -5.78
CA ASN A 150 11.85 24.25 -7.14
C ASN A 150 12.23 22.76 -7.21
N ALA A 151 13.26 22.35 -6.48
CA ALA A 151 13.67 20.95 -6.42
C ALA A 151 12.55 20.08 -5.83
N ILE A 152 11.98 20.47 -4.68
CA ILE A 152 10.86 19.75 -4.05
C ILE A 152 9.66 19.70 -4.99
N ASN A 153 9.26 20.83 -5.57
CA ASN A 153 8.09 20.90 -6.45
C ASN A 153 8.26 20.03 -7.70
N SER A 154 9.47 19.95 -8.26
CA SER A 154 9.75 19.15 -9.45
C SER A 154 9.52 17.64 -9.25
N LEU A 155 9.61 17.14 -8.01
CA LEU A 155 9.39 15.73 -7.68
C LEU A 155 7.92 15.32 -7.74
N PHE A 156 6.99 16.29 -7.71
CA PHE A 156 5.55 16.05 -7.82
C PHE A 156 5.03 16.22 -9.25
N ILE A 157 5.91 16.53 -10.21
CA ILE A 157 5.55 16.67 -11.62
C ILE A 157 5.82 15.34 -12.34
N GLU A 158 4.76 14.74 -12.88
CA GLU A 158 4.87 13.50 -13.63
C GLU A 158 5.45 13.74 -15.02
N LYS A 159 6.73 13.40 -15.20
CA LYS A 159 7.45 13.60 -16.48
C LYS A 159 7.03 12.61 -17.57
N ASN A 160 6.60 11.41 -17.18
CA ASN A 160 6.15 10.37 -18.11
C ASN A 160 4.78 9.82 -17.67
N PRO A 161 3.69 10.17 -18.37
CA PRO A 161 2.35 9.68 -18.04
C PRO A 161 2.20 8.15 -18.08
N LYS A 162 3.06 7.44 -18.82
CA LYS A 162 3.04 5.97 -18.90
C LYS A 162 3.76 5.30 -17.72
N LEU A 163 4.65 6.03 -17.04
CA LEU A 163 5.44 5.56 -15.91
C LEU A 163 5.48 6.65 -14.83
N PRO A 164 4.32 6.96 -14.22
CA PRO A 164 4.27 7.99 -13.19
C PRO A 164 5.06 7.54 -11.95
N ILE A 165 5.80 8.48 -11.34
CA ILE A 165 6.60 8.28 -10.13
C ILE A 165 5.70 8.22 -8.89
N ARG A 166 4.63 9.01 -8.87
CA ARG A 166 3.65 9.09 -7.76
C ARG A 166 4.30 9.39 -6.41
N THR A 167 5.09 10.47 -6.36
CA THR A 167 5.70 10.92 -5.10
C THR A 167 4.62 11.23 -4.05
N HIS A 168 4.61 10.51 -2.93
CA HIS A 168 3.62 10.71 -1.86
C HIS A 168 4.04 11.78 -0.86
N ALA A 169 5.32 11.84 -0.51
CA ALA A 169 5.88 12.82 0.40
C ALA A 169 7.36 13.07 0.09
N VAL A 170 7.79 14.30 0.36
CA VAL A 170 9.20 14.71 0.36
C VAL A 170 9.42 15.50 1.64
N VAL A 171 10.47 15.17 2.39
CA VAL A 171 10.94 15.91 3.56
C VAL A 171 12.43 16.13 3.39
N VAL A 172 12.87 17.37 3.53
CA VAL A 172 14.27 17.77 3.44
C VAL A 172 14.74 18.22 4.82
N VAL A 173 15.77 17.55 5.33
CA VAL A 173 16.39 17.87 6.63
C VAL A 173 17.80 18.40 6.37
N TYR A 174 18.12 19.54 6.99
CA TYR A 174 19.44 20.15 6.94
C TYR A 174 19.82 20.65 8.33
N ASP A 175 21.01 20.27 8.78
CA ASP A 175 21.52 20.60 10.13
C ASP A 175 20.51 20.30 11.26
N GLY A 176 19.89 19.12 11.20
CA GLY A 176 18.89 18.67 12.17
C GLY A 176 17.52 19.34 12.07
N LYS A 177 17.33 20.33 11.19
CA LYS A 177 16.05 21.03 10.97
C LYS A 177 15.35 20.53 9.72
N ILE A 178 14.03 20.41 9.77
CA ILE A 178 13.23 20.24 8.54
C ILE A 178 13.15 21.61 7.87
N ILE A 179 13.72 21.71 6.66
CA ILE A 179 13.81 22.96 5.90
C ILE A 179 12.87 22.99 4.69
N GLY A 180 12.11 21.92 4.48
CA GLY A 180 11.11 21.84 3.42
C GLY A 180 10.37 20.51 3.45
N GLU A 181 9.06 20.56 3.31
CA GLU A 181 8.23 19.38 3.16
C GLU A 181 7.10 19.60 2.15
N LYS A 182 6.71 18.54 1.47
CA LYS A 182 5.54 18.55 0.58
C LYS A 182 4.93 17.17 0.55
N TYR A 183 3.60 17.12 0.49
CA TYR A 183 2.81 15.90 0.48
C TYR A 183 1.86 15.90 -0.71
N ALA A 184 1.62 14.73 -1.29
CA ALA A 184 0.61 14.55 -2.32
C ALA A 184 -0.80 14.66 -1.72
N SER A 185 -1.80 14.85 -2.57
CA SER A 185 -3.20 14.89 -2.14
C SER A 185 -3.58 13.62 -1.37
N GLY A 186 -4.20 13.78 -0.21
CA GLY A 186 -4.56 12.67 0.69
C GLY A 186 -3.44 12.23 1.64
N PHE A 187 -2.25 12.83 1.56
CA PHE A 187 -1.13 12.59 2.47
C PHE A 187 -0.81 13.84 3.30
N SER A 188 -0.25 13.60 4.48
CA SER A 188 0.20 14.66 5.38
C SER A 188 1.29 14.13 6.30
N ARG A 189 1.84 15.02 7.13
CA ARG A 189 2.73 14.66 8.24
C ARG A 189 2.15 13.62 9.21
N LYS A 190 0.82 13.45 9.24
CA LYS A 190 0.13 12.48 10.10
C LYS A 190 -0.16 11.14 9.41
N SER A 191 0.21 11.00 8.14
CA SER A 191 0.06 9.74 7.41
C SER A 191 0.96 8.66 8.02
N LYS A 192 0.35 7.59 8.53
CA LYS A 192 1.09 6.45 9.11
C LYS A 192 1.66 5.51 8.05
N LEU A 193 1.15 5.57 6.83
CA LEU A 193 1.66 4.87 5.65
C LEU A 193 1.69 5.88 4.49
N LEU A 194 2.84 5.94 3.81
CA LEU A 194 3.03 6.65 2.55
C LEU A 194 2.74 5.68 1.41
#